data_AF-A0A965D4X0-F1
#
_entry.id   AF-A0A965D4X0-F1
#
_cell.length_a   1.000
_cell.length_b   1.000
_cell.length_c   1.000
_cell.angle_alpha   90.00
_cell.angle_beta   90.00
_cell.angle_gamma   90.00
#
_symmetry.space_group_name_H-M   'P 1'
#
loop_
_entity.id
_entity.type
_entity.pdbx_description
1 polymer ?
#
loop_
_entity_poly.entity_id
_entity_poly.type
_entity_poly.pdbx_seq_one_letter_code
_entity_poly.pdbx_strand_id
1 'polypeptide(L)'
;MSEYLSEENSIQTVIDRINNDACSPRFSEIMTSLITHLHDFVKDVQLTQDEWETAIDFLTRTGKTCTEERQEFILLSDTLGVSMLVDAINNRRPA
;
A
#
# COMPACT_ATOMS: atom_id res chain seq x y z
N MET A 1 11.75 -3.47 -23.53
CA MET A 1 12.82 -3.93 -22.61
C MET A 1 12.49 -3.33 -21.26
N SER A 2 12.16 -4.11 -20.23
CA SER A 2 11.92 -3.54 -18.90
C SER A 2 13.24 -2.93 -18.44
N GLU A 3 13.25 -1.62 -18.20
CA GLU A 3 14.39 -0.98 -17.55
C GLU A 3 14.62 -1.62 -16.18
N TYR A 4 15.89 -1.67 -15.78
CA TYR A 4 16.23 -2.09 -14.42
C TYR A 4 15.71 -1.04 -13.44
N LEU A 5 15.22 -1.51 -12.30
CA LEU A 5 14.72 -0.67 -11.23
C LEU A 5 15.90 0.09 -10.60
N SER A 6 15.79 1.41 -10.55
CA SER A 6 16.64 2.34 -9.81
C SER A 6 15.76 3.16 -8.85
N GLU A 7 16.37 3.89 -7.92
CA GLU A 7 15.62 4.78 -7.02
C GLU A 7 14.77 5.78 -7.83
N GLU A 8 15.37 6.41 -8.85
CA GLU A 8 14.74 7.42 -9.71
C GLU A 8 13.52 6.87 -10.46
N ASN A 9 13.64 5.71 -11.11
CA ASN A 9 12.59 5.14 -11.97
C ASN A 9 11.70 4.09 -11.27
N SER A 10 11.87 3.88 -9.95
CA SER A 10 11.24 2.78 -9.21
C SER A 10 9.71 2.75 -9.33
N ILE A 11 9.05 3.90 -9.27
CA ILE A 11 7.58 4.01 -9.36
C ILE A 11 7.09 3.55 -10.75
N GLN A 12 7.62 4.17 -11.81
CA GLN A 12 7.21 3.86 -13.19
C GLN A 12 7.50 2.40 -13.54
N THR A 13 8.68 1.91 -13.16
CA THR A 13 9.10 0.53 -13.44
C THR A 13 8.17 -0.51 -12.80
N VAL A 14 7.66 -0.25 -11.61
CA VAL A 14 6.73 -1.17 -10.92
C VAL A 14 5.31 -1.04 -11.47
N ILE A 15 4.85 0.17 -11.75
CA ILE A 15 3.54 0.42 -12.38
C ILE A 15 3.44 -0.30 -13.74
N ASP A 16 4.46 -0.18 -14.59
CA ASP A 16 4.50 -0.82 -15.91
C ASP A 16 4.45 -2.35 -15.85
N ARG A 17 4.92 -2.93 -14.73
CA ARG A 17 4.87 -4.39 -14.50
C ARG A 17 3.52 -4.86 -14.01
N ILE A 18 2.82 -4.03 -13.23
CA ILE A 18 1.54 -4.39 -12.61
C ILE A 18 0.36 -4.11 -13.54
N ASN A 19 0.38 -2.98 -14.24
CA ASN A 19 -0.68 -2.60 -15.16
C ASN A 19 -0.50 -3.30 -16.51
N ASN A 20 -1.39 -4.24 -16.80
CA ASN A 20 -1.46 -4.88 -18.12
C ASN A 20 -2.89 -4.80 -18.68
N ASP A 21 -3.05 -5.19 -19.95
CA ASP A 21 -4.32 -5.07 -20.68
C ASP A 21 -5.47 -5.90 -20.07
N ALA A 22 -5.18 -6.85 -19.18
CA ALA A 22 -6.20 -7.64 -18.48
C ALA A 22 -6.70 -6.99 -17.18
N CYS A 23 -6.06 -5.91 -16.71
CA CYS A 23 -6.48 -5.19 -15.52
C CYS A 23 -7.68 -4.29 -15.80
N SER A 24 -8.63 -4.21 -14.85
CA SER A 24 -9.71 -3.23 -14.96
C SER A 24 -9.17 -1.81 -14.80
N PRO A 25 -9.75 -0.79 -15.46
CA PRO A 25 -9.29 0.59 -15.33
C PRO A 25 -9.21 1.07 -13.87
N ARG A 26 -10.19 0.67 -13.05
CA ARG A 26 -10.23 1.02 -11.62
C ARG A 26 -9.11 0.34 -10.82
N PHE A 27 -8.79 -0.91 -11.11
CA PHE A 27 -7.68 -1.60 -10.46
C PHE A 27 -6.35 -0.88 -10.77
N SER A 28 -6.12 -0.55 -12.05
CA SER A 28 -4.90 0.15 -12.47
C SER A 28 -4.77 1.51 -11.80
N GLU A 29 -5.86 2.26 -11.66
CA GLU A 29 -5.90 3.54 -10.96
C GLU A 29 -5.50 3.39 -9.47
N ILE A 30 -6.12 2.43 -8.76
CA ILE A 30 -5.84 2.18 -7.33
C ILE A 30 -4.39 1.77 -7.12
N MET A 31 -3.90 0.78 -7.90
CA MET A 31 -2.54 0.27 -7.73
C MET A 31 -1.50 1.33 -8.07
N THR A 32 -1.73 2.11 -9.14
CA THR A 32 -0.85 3.23 -9.51
C THR A 32 -0.70 4.23 -8.36
N SER A 33 -1.81 4.66 -7.75
CA SER A 33 -1.77 5.58 -6.61
C SER A 33 -1.08 4.96 -5.38
N LEU A 34 -1.40 3.71 -5.03
CA LEU A 34 -0.81 3.02 -3.90
C LEU A 34 0.72 2.89 -4.03
N ILE A 35 1.20 2.41 -5.18
CA ILE A 35 2.64 2.21 -5.43
C ILE A 35 3.37 3.54 -5.39
N THR A 36 2.80 4.59 -5.99
CA THR A 36 3.38 5.94 -5.99
C THR A 36 3.59 6.44 -4.56
N HIS A 37 2.52 6.45 -3.74
CA HIS A 37 2.61 6.95 -2.37
C HIS A 37 3.52 6.08 -1.48
N LEU A 38 3.54 4.76 -1.67
CA LEU A 38 4.40 3.87 -0.91
C LEU A 38 5.88 4.09 -1.21
N HIS A 39 6.24 4.23 -2.50
CA HIS A 39 7.61 4.51 -2.91
C HIS A 39 8.06 5.90 -2.46
N ASP A 40 7.19 6.90 -2.57
CA ASP A 40 7.48 8.26 -2.10
C ASP A 40 7.73 8.27 -0.58
N PHE A 41 6.93 7.55 0.21
CA PHE A 41 7.16 7.38 1.65
C PHE A 41 8.53 6.75 1.94
N VAL A 42 8.87 5.65 1.25
CA VAL A 42 10.16 4.95 1.45
C VAL A 42 11.35 5.88 1.15
N LYS A 43 11.26 6.68 0.08
CA LYS A 43 12.29 7.65 -0.32
C LYS A 43 12.40 8.83 0.64
N ASP A 44 11.26 9.37 1.08
CA ASP A 44 11.16 10.51 2.00
C ASP A 44 11.88 10.21 3.32
N VAL A 45 11.60 9.04 3.90
CA VAL A 45 12.21 8.64 5.17
C VAL A 45 13.57 7.95 5.02
N GLN A 46 14.04 7.73 3.79
CA GLN A 46 15.26 6.97 3.48
C GLN A 46 15.28 5.62 4.22
N LEU A 47 14.19 4.84 4.08
CA LEU A 47 13.95 3.63 4.86
C LEU A 47 15.14 2.67 4.76
N THR A 48 15.71 2.30 5.90
CA THR A 48 16.85 1.40 5.96
C THR A 48 16.42 -0.07 5.82
N GLN A 49 17.39 -0.95 5.54
CA GLN A 49 17.12 -2.38 5.46
C GLN A 49 16.61 -2.94 6.80
N ASP A 50 17.21 -2.56 7.93
CA ASP A 50 16.82 -3.05 9.26
C ASP A 50 15.40 -2.60 9.64
N GLU A 51 15.03 -1.37 9.30
CA GLU A 51 13.66 -0.85 9.50
C GLU A 51 12.66 -1.56 8.58
N TRP A 52 13.05 -1.83 7.33
CA TRP A 52 12.23 -2.62 6.41
C TRP A 52 12.00 -4.05 6.93
N GLU A 53 13.05 -4.73 7.41
CA GLU A 53 12.93 -6.07 8.01
C GLU A 53 11.98 -6.06 9.22
N THR A 54 12.09 -5.02 10.06
CA THR A 54 11.19 -4.81 11.20
C THR A 54 9.74 -4.61 10.76
N ALA A 55 9.50 -3.81 9.72
CA ALA A 55 8.17 -3.60 9.17
C ALA A 55 7.56 -4.89 8.57
N ILE A 56 8.37 -5.69 7.88
CA ILE A 56 7.94 -6.99 7.33
C ILE A 56 7.61 -7.98 8.46
N ASP A 57 8.41 -8.06 9.52
CA ASP A 57 8.09 -8.88 10.69
C ASP A 57 6.77 -8.43 11.35
N PHE A 58 6.58 -7.12 11.53
CA PHE A 58 5.34 -6.56 12.07
C PHE A 58 4.12 -6.99 11.24
N LEU A 59 4.13 -6.77 9.92
CA LEU A 59 3.03 -7.17 9.03
C LEU A 59 2.81 -8.69 9.02
N THR A 60 3.89 -9.47 9.11
CA THR A 60 3.82 -10.93 9.20
C THR A 60 3.15 -11.37 10.50
N ARG A 61 3.50 -10.76 11.64
CA ARG A 61 2.88 -11.06 12.95
C ARG A 61 1.42 -10.62 12.98
N THR A 62 1.09 -9.47 12.41
CA THR A 62 -0.30 -9.02 12.21
C THR A 62 -1.11 -10.08 11.47
N GLY A 63 -0.63 -10.54 10.31
CA GLY A 63 -1.31 -11.58 9.53
C GLY A 63 -1.42 -12.92 10.28
N LYS A 64 -0.36 -13.37 10.96
CA LYS A 64 -0.37 -14.62 11.74
C LYS A 64 -1.27 -14.59 12.98
N THR A 65 -1.62 -13.41 13.45
CA THR A 65 -2.49 -13.21 14.62
C THR A 65 -3.97 -13.14 14.24
N CYS A 66 -4.29 -13.01 12.95
CA CYS A 66 -5.66 -13.14 12.47
C CYS A 66 -6.22 -14.56 12.72
N THR A 67 -7.48 -14.62 13.14
CA THR A 67 -8.29 -15.83 13.29
C THR A 67 -9.67 -15.63 12.65
N GLU A 68 -10.57 -16.61 12.74
CA GLU A 68 -11.95 -16.44 12.27
C GLU A 68 -12.71 -15.33 13.02
N GLU A 69 -12.38 -15.12 14.29
CA GLU A 69 -13.04 -14.13 15.16
C GLU A 69 -12.24 -12.83 15.29
N ARG A 70 -10.97 -12.80 14.85
CA ARG A 70 -10.04 -11.68 15.02
C ARG A 70 -9.40 -11.27 13.70
N GLN A 71 -9.69 -10.05 13.23
CA GLN A 71 -9.13 -9.50 12.00
C GLN A 71 -8.13 -8.37 12.29
N GLU A 72 -6.86 -8.73 12.46
CA GLU A 72 -5.81 -7.78 12.85
C GLU A 72 -5.51 -6.74 11.77
N PHE A 73 -5.69 -7.05 10.49
CA PHE A 73 -5.56 -6.04 9.44
C PHE A 73 -6.67 -4.98 9.48
N ILE A 74 -7.87 -5.33 9.97
CA ILE A 74 -8.93 -4.36 10.24
C ILE A 74 -8.53 -3.50 11.45
N LEU A 75 -8.06 -4.11 12.54
CA LEU A 75 -7.61 -3.34 13.71
C LEU A 75 -6.41 -2.44 13.38
N LEU A 76 -5.48 -2.90 12.55
CA LEU A 76 -4.38 -2.08 12.04
C LEU A 76 -4.93 -0.90 11.25
N SER A 77 -5.89 -1.14 10.34
CA SER A 77 -6.60 -0.08 9.61
C SER A 77 -7.26 0.94 10.55
N ASP A 78 -7.91 0.49 11.63
CA ASP A 78 -8.51 1.35 12.65
C ASP A 78 -7.47 2.21 13.37
N THR A 79 -6.36 1.60 13.79
CA THR A 79 -5.28 2.32 14.50
C THR A 79 -4.55 3.34 13.63
N LEU A 80 -4.48 3.09 12.32
CA LEU A 80 -3.93 4.01 11.33
C LEU A 80 -4.96 5.03 10.82
N GLY A 81 -6.22 4.94 11.25
CA GLY A 81 -7.31 5.83 10.84
C GLY A 81 -7.84 5.59 9.42
N VAL A 82 -7.41 4.51 8.75
CA VAL A 82 -7.80 4.20 7.37
C VAL A 82 -9.28 3.84 7.27
N SER A 83 -9.81 3.07 8.22
CA SER A 83 -11.24 2.71 8.25
C SER A 83 -12.15 3.94 8.35
N MET A 84 -11.79 4.89 9.22
CA MET A 84 -12.50 6.16 9.37
C MET A 84 -12.41 7.02 8.12
N LEU A 85 -11.25 7.06 7.46
CA LEU A 85 -11.08 7.79 6.20
C LEU A 85 -11.96 7.21 5.09
N VAL A 86 -11.99 5.88 4.96
CA VAL A 86 -12.87 5.20 4.00
C VAL A 86 -14.33 5.52 4.30
N ASP A 87 -14.76 5.45 5.56
CA ASP A 87 -16.13 5.80 5.95
C ASP A 87 -16.48 7.26 5.59
N ALA A 88 -15.60 8.21 5.93
CA ALA A 88 -15.80 9.63 5.63
C ALA A 88 -15.88 9.92 4.13
N ILE A 89 -15.14 9.19 3.28
CA ILE A 89 -15.21 9.34 1.81
C ILE A 89 -16.56 8.86 1.27
N ASN A 90 -17.07 7.75 1.79
CA ASN A 90 -18.29 7.11 1.27
C ASN A 90 -19.57 7.71 1.85
N ASN A 91 -19.50 8.38 3.00
CA ASN A 91 -20.65 8.96 3.71
C ASN A 91 -20.61 10.50 3.79
N ARG A 92 -19.99 11.16 2.79
CA ARG A 92 -19.94 12.63 2.70
C ARG A 92 -21.37 13.20 2.69
N ARG A 93 -21.70 14.03 3.67
CA ARG A 93 -22.95 14.79 3.66
C ARG A 93 -22.84 15.95 2.68
N PRO A 94 -23.89 16.25 1.91
CA PRO A 94 -23.92 17.47 1.10
C PRO A 94 -23.77 18.69 2.01
N ALA A 95 -23.05 19.69 1.51
CA ALA A 95 -22.86 20.99 2.18
C ALA A 95 -24.18 21.75 2.29
#